data_AF-A0A2S1H1C4-F1
#
_entry.id   AF-A0A2S1H1C4-F1
#
_cell.length_a   1.000
_cell.length_b   1.000
_cell.length_c   1.000
_cell.angle_alpha   90.00
_cell.angle_beta   90.00
_cell.angle_gamma   90.00
#
_symmetry.space_group_name_H-M   'P 1'
#
loop_
_entity.id
_entity.type
_entity.pdbx_description
1 polymer ?
#
loop_
_entity_poly.entity_id
_entity_poly.type
_entity_poly.pdbx_seq_one_letter_code
_entity_poly.pdbx_strand_id
1 'polypeptide(L)'
;MDKSNGFALILCSIILGGSVLYGATKISSSIEYAGSNVTNAQFELSNSIHSANNSNGDFEVFLSDGWLYLYNTVNGEIWKKPDNEEGVWERVMQIGE
;
A
#
# COMPACT_ATOMS: atom_id res chain seq x y z
N MET A 1 43.26 -2.89 -35.16
CA MET A 1 42.19 -2.30 -34.34
C MET A 1 42.52 -0.84 -34.17
N ASP A 2 41.83 0.01 -34.93
CA ASP A 2 42.16 1.42 -35.04
C ASP A 2 41.79 2.15 -33.75
N LYS A 3 42.73 2.89 -33.20
CA LYS A 3 42.67 3.54 -31.88
C LYS A 3 41.45 4.48 -31.74
N SER A 4 40.87 4.95 -32.85
CA SER A 4 39.64 5.74 -32.91
C SER A 4 38.38 4.96 -32.53
N ASN A 5 38.31 3.67 -32.86
CA ASN A 5 37.10 2.87 -32.63
C ASN A 5 36.93 2.51 -31.15
N GLY A 6 38.03 2.37 -30.41
CA GLY A 6 37.99 2.19 -28.96
C GLY A 6 37.45 3.41 -28.21
N PHE A 7 37.83 4.63 -28.65
CA PHE A 7 37.35 5.87 -28.06
C PHE A 7 35.84 6.07 -28.29
N ALA A 8 35.34 5.75 -29.49
CA ALA A 8 33.92 5.84 -29.81
C ALA A 8 33.05 4.91 -28.95
N LEU A 9 33.51 3.68 -28.70
CA LEU A 9 32.80 2.71 -27.86
C LEU A 9 32.70 3.17 -26.40
N ILE A 10 33.78 3.74 -25.84
CA ILE A 10 33.79 4.27 -24.48
C ILE A 10 32.79 5.42 -24.37
N LEU A 11 32.77 6.35 -25.33
CA LEU A 11 31.83 7.48 -25.36
C LEU A 11 30.37 7.02 -25.42
N CYS A 12 30.06 6.04 -26.28
CA CYS A 12 28.73 5.44 -26.35
C CYS A 12 28.30 4.82 -25.00
N SER A 13 29.21 4.10 -24.33
CA SER A 13 28.88 3.47 -23.05
C SER A 13 28.59 4.48 -21.93
N ILE A 14 29.28 5.61 -21.92
CA ILE A 14 29.03 6.70 -20.96
C ILE A 14 27.67 7.36 -21.22
N ILE A 15 27.33 7.61 -22.50
CA ILE A 15 26.04 8.22 -22.88
C ILE A 15 24.88 7.29 -22.53
N LEU A 16 25.01 5.98 -22.82
CA LEU A 16 24.01 4.98 -22.47
C LEU A 16 23.85 4.85 -20.95
N GLY A 17 24.97 4.77 -20.22
CA GLY A 17 24.95 4.69 -18.75
C GLY A 17 24.29 5.90 -18.09
N GLY A 18 24.62 7.12 -18.55
CA GLY A 18 24.00 8.34 -18.06
C GLY A 18 22.50 8.41 -18.34
N SER A 19 22.06 7.96 -19.52
CA SER A 19 20.64 7.93 -19.90
C SER A 19 19.83 6.98 -19.02
N VAL A 20 20.39 5.80 -18.69
CA VAL A 20 19.75 4.81 -17.82
C VAL A 20 19.62 5.34 -16.40
N LEU A 21 20.68 5.95 -15.85
CA LEU A 21 20.64 6.53 -14.50
C LEU A 21 19.62 7.68 -14.42
N TYR A 22 19.57 8.55 -15.42
CA TYR A 22 18.58 9.62 -15.49
C TYR A 22 17.15 9.07 -15.53
N GLY A 23 16.89 8.06 -16.36
CA GLY A 23 15.59 7.38 -16.42
C GLY A 23 15.20 6.74 -15.08
N ALA A 24 16.14 6.06 -14.42
CA ALA A 24 15.91 5.39 -13.13
C ALA A 24 15.49 6.38 -12.04
N THR A 25 16.12 7.56 -11.96
CA THR A 25 15.73 8.59 -10.96
C THR A 25 14.31 9.10 -11.17
N LYS A 26 13.90 9.34 -12.43
CA LYS A 26 12.54 9.79 -12.74
C LYS A 26 11.50 8.73 -12.40
N ILE A 27 11.78 7.47 -12.71
CA ILE A 27 10.90 6.35 -12.34
C ILE A 27 10.82 6.24 -10.81
N SER A 28 11.94 6.35 -10.09
CA SER A 28 11.96 6.31 -8.62
C SER A 28 11.04 7.37 -8.00
N SER A 29 11.15 8.63 -8.41
CA SER A 29 10.29 9.71 -7.90
C SER A 29 8.81 9.50 -8.25
N SER A 30 8.53 8.88 -9.39
CA SER A 30 7.16 8.58 -9.83
C SER A 30 6.53 7.49 -8.97
N ILE A 31 7.30 6.46 -8.61
CA ILE A 31 6.87 5.36 -7.75
C ILE A 31 6.67 5.84 -6.32
N GLU A 32 7.56 6.68 -5.80
CA GLU A 32 7.42 7.29 -4.47
C GLU A 32 6.14 8.14 -4.38
N TYR A 33 5.90 8.98 -5.40
CA TYR A 33 4.68 9.78 -5.49
C TYR A 33 3.41 8.93 -5.61
N ALA A 34 3.43 7.90 -6.46
CA ALA A 34 2.30 6.98 -6.61
C ALA A 34 2.05 6.17 -5.33
N GLY A 35 3.11 5.70 -4.66
CA GLY A 35 3.04 5.01 -3.38
C GLY A 35 2.45 5.88 -2.29
N SER A 36 2.89 7.14 -2.17
CA SER A 36 2.31 8.09 -1.21
C SER A 36 0.83 8.32 -1.47
N ASN A 37 0.40 8.46 -2.73
CA ASN A 37 -1.01 8.65 -3.06
C ASN A 37 -1.87 7.42 -2.78
N VAL A 38 -1.39 6.21 -3.06
CA VAL A 38 -2.11 4.97 -2.74
C VAL A 38 -2.24 4.79 -1.23
N THR A 39 -1.16 5.05 -0.48
CA THR A 39 -1.16 4.91 0.98
C THR A 39 -2.07 5.95 1.63
N ASN A 40 -2.02 7.20 1.16
CA ASN A 40 -2.89 8.28 1.65
C ASN A 40 -4.36 8.04 1.29
N ALA A 41 -4.66 7.59 0.07
CA ALA A 41 -6.03 7.26 -0.33
C ALA A 41 -6.61 6.08 0.48
N GLN A 42 -5.79 5.08 0.80
CA GLN A 42 -6.21 3.95 1.63
C GLN A 42 -6.40 4.36 3.10
N PHE A 43 -5.61 5.32 3.60
CA PHE A 43 -5.79 5.91 4.92
C PHE A 43 -7.05 6.78 5.00
N GLU A 44 -7.31 7.62 3.99
CA GLU A 44 -8.53 8.43 3.91
C GLU A 44 -9.79 7.57 3.77
N LEU A 45 -9.72 6.48 2.99
CA LEU A 45 -10.82 5.51 2.88
C LEU A 45 -11.04 4.80 4.24
N SER A 46 -9.98 4.36 4.92
CA SER A 46 -10.12 3.79 6.27
C SER A 46 -10.74 4.79 7.25
N ASN A 47 -10.30 6.04 7.23
CA ASN A 47 -10.79 7.06 8.16
C ASN A 47 -12.25 7.46 7.89
N SER A 48 -12.67 7.49 6.62
CA SER A 48 -14.08 7.74 6.26
C SER A 48 -15.01 6.59 6.66
N ILE A 49 -14.54 5.34 6.57
CA ILE A 49 -15.27 4.17 7.10
C ILE A 49 -15.32 4.22 8.64
N HIS A 50 -14.22 4.58 9.29
CA HIS A 50 -14.13 4.79 10.74
C HIS A 50 -15.13 5.85 11.24
N SER A 51 -15.29 6.94 10.50
CA SER A 51 -16.15 8.06 10.89
C SER A 51 -17.63 7.86 10.53
N ALA A 52 -17.95 7.01 9.55
CA ALA A 52 -19.34 6.79 9.11
C ALA A 52 -20.11 5.76 9.95
N ASN A 53 -19.41 4.87 10.67
CA ASN A 53 -20.02 3.77 11.42
C ASN A 53 -19.94 3.88 12.94
N ASN A 54 -19.30 4.92 13.48
CA ASN A 54 -19.05 5.02 14.90
C ASN A 54 -20.08 5.93 15.61
N SER A 55 -21.24 5.37 15.91
CA SER A 55 -22.20 5.97 16.85
C SER A 55 -21.89 5.62 18.32
N ASN A 56 -21.08 4.57 18.57
CA ASN A 56 -20.61 4.17 19.90
C ASN A 56 -19.12 3.77 19.80
N GLY A 57 -18.23 4.59 20.37
CA GLY A 57 -16.75 4.59 20.25
C GLY A 57 -15.98 3.29 20.56
N ASP A 58 -16.68 2.19 20.81
CA ASP A 58 -16.16 0.93 21.30
C ASP A 58 -15.83 -0.06 20.17
N PHE A 59 -16.24 0.25 18.93
CA PHE A 59 -16.06 -0.64 17.79
C PHE A 59 -15.53 0.07 16.54
N GLU A 60 -14.57 -0.59 15.87
CA GLU A 60 -13.96 -0.15 14.63
C GLU A 60 -14.19 -1.19 13.53
N VAL A 61 -14.54 -0.73 12.32
CA VAL A 61 -14.80 -1.60 11.17
C VAL A 61 -13.81 -1.30 10.06
N PHE A 62 -13.17 -2.34 9.51
CA PHE A 62 -12.29 -2.20 8.35
C PHE A 62 -12.49 -3.34 7.34
N LEU A 63 -12.28 -3.04 6.07
CA LEU A 63 -12.45 -3.99 4.96
C LEU A 63 -11.08 -4.39 4.41
N SER A 64 -10.83 -5.69 4.27
CA SER A 64 -9.57 -6.23 3.73
C SER A 64 -9.83 -7.56 3.02
N ASP A 65 -9.37 -7.66 1.77
CA ASP A 65 -9.38 -8.89 0.96
C ASP A 65 -10.75 -9.61 0.86
N GLY A 66 -11.84 -8.85 0.74
CA GLY A 66 -13.21 -9.40 0.67
C GLY A 66 -13.80 -9.81 2.02
N TRP A 67 -13.12 -9.47 3.12
CA TRP A 67 -13.57 -9.68 4.48
C TRP A 67 -13.80 -8.35 5.18
N LEU A 68 -14.84 -8.32 6.00
CA LEU A 68 -15.21 -7.21 6.86
C LEU A 68 -14.82 -7.59 8.28
N TYR A 69 -13.95 -6.80 8.89
CA TYR A 69 -13.45 -6.98 10.24
C TYR A 69 -14.09 -5.98 11.18
N LEU A 70 -14.42 -6.45 12.38
CA LEU A 70 -14.97 -5.66 13.48
C LEU A 70 -14.04 -5.83 14.67
N TYR A 71 -13.38 -4.75 15.07
CA TYR A 71 -12.49 -4.69 16.21
C TYR A 71 -13.20 -3.99 17.36
N ASN A 72 -13.24 -4.64 18.52
CA ASN A 72 -13.73 -4.05 19.75
C ASN A 72 -12.53 -3.43 20.50
N THR A 73 -12.52 -2.11 20.61
CA THR A 73 -11.42 -1.33 21.21
C THR A 73 -11.36 -1.48 22.73
N VAL A 74 -12.42 -1.97 23.36
CA VAL A 74 -12.54 -2.13 24.82
C VAL A 74 -11.96 -3.47 25.30
N ASN A 75 -12.22 -4.55 24.56
CA ASN A 75 -11.83 -5.91 24.98
C ASN A 75 -10.81 -6.59 24.04
N GLY A 76 -10.41 -5.92 22.96
CA GLY A 76 -9.43 -6.45 22.01
C GLY A 76 -9.94 -7.61 21.16
N GLU A 77 -11.25 -7.85 21.11
CA GLU A 77 -11.85 -8.91 20.28
C GLU A 77 -11.92 -8.46 18.82
N ILE A 78 -11.56 -9.36 17.92
CA ILE A 78 -11.65 -9.19 16.47
C ILE A 78 -12.60 -10.24 15.91
N TRP A 79 -13.64 -9.77 15.22
CA TRP A 79 -14.54 -10.61 14.44
C TRP A 79 -14.35 -10.34 12.95
N LYS A 80 -14.62 -11.33 12.10
CA LYS A 80 -14.65 -11.18 10.65
C LYS A 80 -15.90 -11.79 10.04
N LYS A 81 -16.32 -11.28 8.89
CA LYS A 81 -17.31 -11.91 8.02
C LYS A 81 -17.02 -11.62 6.55
N PRO A 82 -17.55 -12.38 5.59
CA PRO A 82 -17.47 -12.02 4.16
C PRO A 82 -18.19 -10.67 3.91
N ASP A 83 -17.68 -9.86 2.97
CA ASP A 83 -18.27 -8.57 2.63
C ASP A 83 -19.58 -8.66 1.83
N ASN A 84 -19.79 -9.79 1.15
CA ASN A 84 -20.83 -10.03 0.16
C ASN A 84 -21.95 -10.96 0.64
N GLU A 85 -21.84 -11.48 1.85
CA GLU A 85 -22.84 -12.37 2.44
C GLU A 85 -23.42 -11.74 3.72
N GLU A 86 -24.70 -12.00 3.99
CA GLU A 86 -25.27 -11.95 5.35
C GLU A 86 -24.66 -13.10 6.18
N GLY A 87 -23.33 -13.12 6.26
CA GLY A 87 -22.56 -14.13 6.96
C GLY A 87 -22.59 -13.91 8.46
N VAL A 88 -22.44 -15.02 9.19
CA VAL A 88 -22.28 -15.00 10.64
C VAL A 88 -20.90 -14.44 10.97
N TRP A 89 -20.84 -13.54 11.95
CA TRP A 89 -19.57 -13.02 12.46
C TRP A 89 -18.78 -14.12 13.14
N GLU A 90 -17.56 -14.37 12.65
CA GLU A 90 -16.64 -15.34 13.20
C GLU A 90 -15.57 -14.66 14.04
N ARG A 91 -15.31 -15.16 15.25
CA ARG A 91 -14.22 -14.66 16.11
C ARG A 91 -12.89 -15.14 15.57
N VAL A 92 -12.02 -14.18 15.27
CA VAL A 92 -10.68 -14.43 14.72
C VAL A 92 -9.64 -14.47 15.82
N MET A 93 -9.69 -13.50 16.73
CA MET A 93 -8.66 -13.30 17.75
C MET A 93 -9.20 -12.49 18.92
N GLN A 94 -8.64 -12.73 20.10
CA GLN A 94 -8.78 -11.87 21.27
C GLN A 94 -7.36 -11.49 21.70
N ILE A 95 -7.02 -10.21 21.61
CA ILE A 95 -5.72 -9.73 22.08
C ILE A 95 -5.83 -9.53 23.60
N GLY A 96 -5.55 -10.60 24.36
CA GLY A 96 -5.59 -10.56 25.82
C GLY A 96 -5.83 -11.92 26.48
N GLU A 97 -4.85 -12.82 26.39
CA GLU A 97 -4.45 -13.74 27.48
C GLU A 97 -2.92 -13.69 27.63
#